data_AF-A0A026WU23-F1
#
_entry.id   AF-A0A026WU23-F1
#
_cell.length_a   1.000
_cell.length_b   1.000
_cell.length_c   1.000
_cell.angle_alpha   90.00
_cell.angle_beta   90.00
_cell.angle_gamma   90.00
#
_symmetry.space_group_name_H-M   'P 1'
#
loop_
_entity.id
_entity.type
_entity.pdbx_description
1 polymer ?
#
loop_
_entity_poly.entity_id
_entity_poly.type
_entity_poly.pdbx_seq_one_letter_code
_entity_poly.pdbx_strand_id
1 'polypeptide(L)'
;MVAALSRDRAELLAREIRRAFANAEIYELNVEYQVISNNLLASAFTYHELEKVASNFDLDVGDLLLLEATNLNDAVLVGSNRTLYFSTETSAAKLIQVLSQWILHDKSLALTKNALAEPTVYSLDEENRRRFPASPAYDVLITLVNPDPEKLKVTWNLKRIAEYMQPFLDELSILSNFSVKSQWLYLLPLDVNPRRVPDSSPSRRHFALRESVLPQLVTPLEKKLASQVSLHPCINLVLYTVPCDSAPLHIYTRSGHRSRTDSNVEAFLSPRWGGVVLLNPPAHSCENVGEEGIATIVPEETAVIGTFLAQLRLLLGIPETKPISGVTAVPLVGLKSRDWEIDSLLRFRTVEQLTSAKLTLQSLAQLLKEISNIVITDVVGNRIKTALELVHESAERLRHGDLERSFNLSKEAFVTAEAAFSDPTLLALLYFPEDQKYAVYIPLFLPAMIPVLLSLKNIRRYYFPEKGSSAKRKMSHAESENDEDSEPKIG
;
A
#
# COMPACT_ATOMS: atom_id res chain seq x y z
N MET A 1 -10.25 -13.80 -24.79
CA MET A 1 -10.52 -14.49 -26.08
C MET A 1 -9.23 -15.05 -26.67
N VAL A 2 -9.26 -16.27 -27.22
CA VAL A 2 -8.15 -16.93 -27.93
C VAL A 2 -8.50 -17.07 -29.41
N ALA A 3 -7.79 -16.35 -30.27
CA ALA A 3 -7.98 -16.36 -31.71
C ALA A 3 -6.83 -17.12 -32.40
N ALA A 4 -7.17 -18.22 -33.07
CA ALA A 4 -6.19 -19.09 -33.74
C ALA A 4 -6.60 -19.36 -35.20
N LEU A 5 -5.65 -19.76 -36.03
CA LEU A 5 -5.84 -20.04 -37.46
C LEU A 5 -6.65 -21.31 -37.71
N SER A 6 -6.58 -22.28 -36.79
CA SER A 6 -7.33 -23.54 -36.83
C SER A 6 -8.27 -23.67 -35.65
N ARG A 7 -9.47 -24.19 -35.91
CA ARG A 7 -10.49 -24.46 -34.88
C ARG A 7 -9.99 -25.41 -33.81
N ASP A 8 -9.34 -26.51 -34.21
CA ASP A 8 -8.86 -27.53 -33.28
C ASP A 8 -7.81 -26.95 -32.31
N ARG A 9 -6.94 -26.08 -32.82
CA ARG A 9 -5.95 -25.37 -32.02
C ARG A 9 -6.61 -24.38 -31.06
N ALA A 10 -7.53 -23.55 -31.56
CA ALA A 10 -8.25 -22.57 -30.74
C ALA A 10 -8.95 -23.24 -29.55
N GLU A 11 -9.63 -24.35 -29.83
CA GLU A 11 -10.36 -25.10 -28.82
C GLU A 11 -9.43 -25.80 -27.82
N LEU A 12 -8.34 -26.41 -28.30
CA LEU A 12 -7.31 -27.03 -27.44
C LEU A 12 -6.73 -26.00 -26.47
N LEU A 13 -6.26 -24.86 -26.99
CA LEU A 13 -5.66 -23.80 -26.19
C LEU A 13 -6.64 -23.26 -25.15
N ALA A 14 -7.89 -22.98 -25.55
CA ALA A 14 -8.91 -22.50 -24.64
C ALA A 14 -9.20 -23.51 -23.53
N ARG A 15 -9.31 -24.81 -23.87
CA ARG A 15 -9.55 -25.88 -22.90
C ARG A 15 -8.41 -26.02 -21.90
N GLU A 16 -7.16 -25.98 -22.36
CA GLU A 16 -5.99 -26.09 -21.50
C GLU A 16 -5.84 -24.88 -20.57
N ILE A 17 -6.08 -23.66 -21.07
CA ILE A 17 -6.08 -22.44 -20.25
C ILE A 17 -7.18 -22.51 -19.18
N ARG A 18 -8.42 -22.86 -19.55
CA ARG A 18 -9.52 -23.04 -18.58
C ARG A 18 -9.16 -24.06 -17.51
N ARG A 19 -8.56 -25.18 -17.89
CA ARG A 19 -8.15 -26.23 -16.95
C ARG A 19 -7.05 -25.77 -16.01
N ALA A 20 -6.08 -25.01 -16.49
CA ALA A 20 -4.97 -24.53 -15.68
C ALA A 20 -5.43 -23.55 -14.58
N PHE A 21 -6.42 -22.72 -14.88
CA PHE A 21 -6.93 -21.69 -13.97
C PHE A 21 -8.28 -22.04 -13.31
N ALA A 22 -8.77 -23.28 -13.44
CA ALA A 22 -10.05 -23.71 -12.88
C ALA A 22 -10.11 -23.61 -11.34
N ASN A 23 -8.95 -23.70 -10.67
CA ASN A 23 -8.84 -23.64 -9.22
C ASN A 23 -8.37 -22.26 -8.72
N ALA A 24 -8.46 -21.21 -9.53
CA ALA A 24 -8.12 -19.87 -9.08
C ALA A 24 -9.14 -19.41 -8.02
N GLU A 25 -8.64 -18.95 -6.87
CA GLU A 25 -9.50 -18.60 -5.73
C GLU A 25 -10.13 -17.20 -5.84
N ILE A 26 -9.60 -16.35 -6.73
CA ILE A 26 -9.90 -14.92 -6.76
C ILE A 26 -10.76 -14.53 -7.98
N TYR A 27 -10.67 -15.27 -9.07
CA TYR A 27 -11.34 -14.96 -10.33
C TYR A 27 -11.73 -16.24 -11.09
N GLU A 28 -12.77 -16.12 -11.90
CA GLU A 28 -13.23 -17.15 -12.84
C GLU A 28 -12.94 -16.70 -14.27
N LEU A 29 -12.00 -17.36 -14.95
CA LEU A 29 -11.67 -16.99 -16.33
C LEU A 29 -12.72 -17.52 -17.31
N ASN A 30 -13.45 -16.61 -17.94
CA ASN A 30 -14.19 -16.91 -19.17
C ASN A 30 -13.23 -16.89 -20.37
N VAL A 31 -12.87 -18.07 -20.87
CA VAL A 31 -11.98 -18.19 -22.04
C VAL A 31 -12.81 -18.51 -23.26
N GLU A 32 -13.04 -17.56 -24.15
CA GLU A 32 -13.69 -17.80 -25.43
C GLU A 32 -12.66 -18.06 -26.52
N TYR A 33 -13.03 -18.79 -27.58
CA TYR A 33 -12.15 -19.06 -28.71
C TYR A 33 -12.79 -18.63 -30.03
N GLN A 34 -11.96 -18.15 -30.96
CA GLN A 34 -12.38 -17.72 -32.29
C GLN A 34 -11.40 -18.22 -33.34
N VAL A 35 -11.90 -18.47 -34.56
CA VAL A 35 -11.07 -18.82 -35.71
C VAL A 35 -10.85 -17.56 -36.54
N ILE A 36 -9.58 -17.23 -36.78
CA ILE A 36 -9.17 -16.08 -37.60
C ILE A 36 -8.67 -16.54 -38.97
N SER A 37 -8.79 -15.67 -39.96
CA SER A 37 -8.30 -15.95 -41.31
C SER A 37 -6.78 -15.81 -41.38
N ASN A 38 -6.11 -16.69 -42.13
CA ASN A 38 -4.65 -16.63 -42.33
C ASN A 38 -4.17 -15.26 -42.84
N ASN A 39 -4.99 -14.54 -43.59
CA ASN A 39 -4.63 -13.25 -44.18
C ASN A 39 -4.64 -12.09 -43.17
N LEU A 40 -5.26 -12.25 -41.99
CA LEU A 40 -5.45 -11.15 -41.02
C LEU A 40 -4.11 -10.63 -40.48
N LEU A 41 -3.16 -11.54 -40.21
CA LEU A 41 -1.87 -11.22 -39.60
C LEU A 41 -0.69 -11.54 -40.53
N ALA A 42 -0.94 -12.09 -41.73
CA ALA A 42 0.11 -12.46 -42.69
C ALA A 42 0.96 -11.27 -43.17
N SER A 43 0.40 -10.06 -43.16
CA SER A 43 1.08 -8.83 -43.57
C SER A 43 1.68 -8.02 -42.42
N ALA A 44 1.52 -8.47 -41.16
CA ALA A 44 2.00 -7.75 -39.99
C ALA A 44 3.38 -8.29 -39.59
N PHE A 45 4.43 -7.51 -39.89
CA PHE A 45 5.83 -7.86 -39.57
C PHE A 45 6.38 -7.00 -38.43
N THR A 46 5.73 -5.87 -38.13
CA THR A 46 6.14 -4.95 -37.08
C THR A 46 5.15 -4.94 -35.93
N TYR A 47 5.62 -4.59 -34.72
CA TYR A 47 4.78 -4.46 -33.53
C TYR A 47 3.62 -3.49 -33.73
N HIS A 48 3.86 -2.39 -34.44
CA HIS A 48 2.83 -1.39 -34.73
C HIS A 48 1.71 -1.93 -35.62
N GLU A 49 2.04 -2.77 -36.62
CA GLU A 49 1.03 -3.41 -37.47
C GLU A 49 0.20 -4.44 -36.68
N LEU A 50 0.85 -5.21 -35.81
CA LEU A 50 0.18 -6.17 -34.94
C LEU A 50 -0.82 -5.48 -33.99
N GLU A 51 -0.43 -4.37 -33.38
CA GLU A 51 -1.30 -3.57 -32.50
C GLU A 51 -2.44 -2.92 -33.29
N LYS A 52 -2.18 -2.46 -34.52
CA LYS A 52 -3.23 -1.92 -35.40
C LYS A 52 -4.28 -2.98 -35.73
N VAL A 53 -3.88 -4.23 -36.00
CA VAL A 53 -4.85 -5.32 -36.24
C VAL A 53 -5.65 -5.61 -34.97
N ALA A 54 -5.00 -5.62 -33.80
CA ALA A 54 -5.66 -5.87 -32.54
C ALA A 54 -6.64 -4.76 -32.13
N SER A 55 -6.42 -3.50 -32.57
CA SER A 55 -7.34 -2.38 -32.34
C SER A 55 -8.73 -2.54 -32.98
N ASN A 56 -8.89 -3.50 -33.91
CA ASN A 56 -10.20 -3.84 -34.47
C ASN A 56 -11.07 -4.66 -33.50
N PHE A 57 -10.46 -5.22 -32.45
CA PHE A 57 -11.16 -5.91 -31.38
C PHE A 57 -11.43 -4.91 -30.27
N ASP A 58 -12.71 -4.76 -29.93
CA ASP A 58 -13.12 -3.97 -28.78
C ASP A 58 -12.79 -4.79 -27.52
N LEU A 59 -11.94 -4.26 -26.64
CA LEU A 59 -11.45 -4.95 -25.44
C LEU A 59 -11.68 -4.05 -24.22
N ASP A 60 -12.54 -4.52 -23.32
CA ASP A 60 -12.83 -3.82 -22.07
C ASP A 60 -11.74 -4.05 -21.01
N VAL A 61 -11.82 -3.32 -19.90
CA VAL A 61 -10.92 -3.49 -18.75
C VAL A 61 -11.07 -4.90 -18.17
N GLY A 62 -9.98 -5.67 -18.14
CA GLY A 62 -9.98 -7.06 -17.70
C GLY A 62 -10.08 -8.10 -18.81
N ASP A 63 -10.41 -7.68 -20.03
CA ASP A 63 -10.35 -8.56 -21.20
C ASP A 63 -8.91 -8.81 -21.63
N LEU A 64 -8.70 -9.93 -22.32
CA LEU A 64 -7.40 -10.27 -22.87
C LEU A 64 -7.55 -11.01 -24.18
N LEU A 65 -6.83 -10.54 -25.20
CA LEU A 65 -6.85 -11.11 -26.54
C LEU A 65 -5.55 -11.86 -26.82
N LEU A 66 -5.64 -13.16 -27.09
CA LEU A 66 -4.52 -13.98 -27.54
C LEU A 66 -4.66 -14.20 -29.04
N LEU A 67 -3.71 -13.72 -29.84
CA LEU A 67 -3.72 -13.82 -31.30
C LEU A 67 -2.59 -14.71 -31.82
N GLU A 68 -2.92 -15.70 -32.63
CA GLU A 68 -1.94 -16.51 -33.35
C GLU A 68 -1.33 -15.70 -34.52
N ALA A 69 -0.01 -15.52 -34.51
CA ALA A 69 0.74 -14.83 -35.55
C ALA A 69 1.68 -15.80 -36.28
N THR A 70 1.70 -15.74 -37.61
CA THR A 70 2.55 -16.62 -38.44
C THR A 70 4.00 -16.16 -38.51
N ASN A 71 4.25 -14.86 -38.38
CA ASN A 71 5.55 -14.23 -38.61
C ASN A 71 6.16 -13.69 -37.30
N LEU A 72 6.16 -14.51 -36.25
CA LEU A 72 6.72 -14.14 -34.95
C LEU A 72 8.05 -14.84 -34.71
N ASN A 73 9.11 -14.07 -34.45
CA ASN A 73 10.44 -14.60 -34.15
C ASN A 73 10.51 -15.26 -32.76
N ASP A 74 9.79 -14.67 -31.79
CA ASP A 74 9.66 -15.20 -30.45
C ASP A 74 8.47 -16.15 -30.36
N ALA A 75 8.42 -16.98 -29.31
CA ALA A 75 7.26 -17.83 -29.07
C ALA A 75 6.05 -16.97 -28.67
N VAL A 76 6.24 -15.99 -27.77
CA VAL A 76 5.18 -15.08 -27.34
C VAL A 76 5.68 -13.66 -27.33
N LEU A 77 4.91 -12.74 -27.90
CA LEU A 77 5.11 -11.31 -27.82
C LEU A 77 3.93 -10.70 -27.06
N VAL A 78 4.21 -10.04 -25.95
CA VAL A 78 3.20 -9.33 -25.15
C VAL A 78 3.11 -7.89 -25.62
N GLY A 79 1.91 -7.47 -26.03
CA GLY A 79 1.62 -6.12 -26.50
C GLY A 79 1.67 -5.07 -25.39
N SER A 80 1.50 -3.82 -25.81
CA SER A 80 1.32 -2.69 -24.88
C SER A 80 -0.13 -2.59 -24.38
N ASN A 81 -1.06 -3.09 -25.18
CA ASN A 81 -2.48 -3.14 -24.83
C ASN A 81 -2.82 -4.51 -24.25
N ARG A 82 -4.11 -4.87 -24.15
CA ARG A 82 -4.60 -6.16 -23.64
C ARG A 82 -4.42 -7.33 -24.62
N THR A 83 -3.27 -7.41 -25.27
CA THR A 83 -3.01 -8.27 -26.43
C THR A 83 -1.75 -9.11 -26.23
N LEU A 84 -1.83 -10.38 -26.57
CA LEU A 84 -0.71 -11.32 -26.59
C LEU A 84 -0.67 -11.98 -27.96
N TYR A 85 0.48 -11.92 -28.62
CA TYR A 85 0.72 -12.58 -29.89
C TYR A 85 1.53 -13.84 -29.64
N PHE A 86 1.15 -14.95 -30.26
CA PHE A 86 1.88 -16.21 -30.10
C PHE A 86 2.14 -16.89 -31.44
N SER A 87 3.29 -17.56 -31.55
CA SER A 87 3.70 -18.22 -32.78
C SER A 87 2.91 -19.51 -33.01
N THR A 88 2.89 -19.96 -34.26
CA THR A 88 2.29 -21.24 -34.66
C THR A 88 2.99 -22.46 -34.03
N GLU A 89 4.16 -22.33 -33.42
CA GLU A 89 4.84 -23.43 -32.73
C GLU A 89 4.65 -23.40 -31.21
N THR A 90 3.98 -22.36 -30.70
CA THR A 90 3.86 -22.13 -29.26
C THR A 90 2.93 -23.14 -28.60
N SER A 91 3.42 -23.73 -27.50
CA SER A 91 2.66 -24.65 -26.65
C SER A 91 1.74 -23.91 -25.68
N ALA A 92 0.62 -24.54 -25.33
CA ALA A 92 -0.30 -24.02 -24.32
C ALA A 92 0.37 -23.79 -22.96
N ALA A 93 1.29 -24.68 -22.55
CA ALA A 93 2.04 -24.54 -21.31
C ALA A 93 2.83 -23.23 -21.25
N LYS A 94 3.37 -22.78 -22.39
CA LYS A 94 4.08 -21.50 -22.48
C LYS A 94 3.13 -20.32 -22.30
N LEU A 95 1.97 -20.36 -22.96
CA LEU A 95 0.94 -19.33 -22.80
C LEU A 95 0.44 -19.26 -21.35
N ILE A 96 0.17 -20.40 -20.73
CA ILE A 96 -0.24 -20.48 -19.32
C ILE A 96 0.84 -19.89 -18.41
N GLN A 97 2.13 -20.16 -18.68
CA GLN A 97 3.23 -19.56 -17.93
C GLN A 97 3.24 -18.04 -18.03
N VAL A 98 3.07 -17.47 -19.23
CA VAL A 98 3.02 -16.01 -19.43
C VAL A 98 1.79 -15.41 -18.75
N LEU A 99 0.62 -16.03 -18.90
CA LEU A 99 -0.62 -15.58 -18.26
C LEU A 99 -0.48 -15.57 -16.74
N SER A 100 0.05 -16.64 -16.15
CA SER A 100 0.26 -16.75 -14.69
C SER A 100 1.29 -15.74 -14.19
N GLN A 101 2.45 -15.62 -14.84
CA GLN A 101 3.59 -14.87 -14.29
C GLN A 101 3.62 -13.39 -14.63
N TRP A 102 3.12 -12.99 -15.81
CA TRP A 102 3.21 -11.60 -16.30
C TRP A 102 1.88 -10.86 -16.32
N ILE A 103 0.75 -11.55 -16.53
CA ILE A 103 -0.54 -10.88 -16.74
C ILE A 103 -1.42 -10.94 -15.49
N LEU A 104 -1.75 -12.16 -15.04
CA LEU A 104 -2.68 -12.39 -13.95
C LEU A 104 -2.01 -12.35 -12.57
N HIS A 105 -0.72 -12.68 -12.50
CA HIS A 105 0.06 -12.76 -11.26
C HIS A 105 -0.62 -13.61 -10.18
N ASP A 106 -1.23 -14.73 -10.58
CA ASP A 106 -2.06 -15.62 -9.75
C ASP A 106 -1.42 -15.97 -8.40
N LYS A 107 -0.15 -16.40 -8.41
CA LYS A 107 0.58 -16.77 -7.19
C LYS A 107 0.84 -15.58 -6.28
N SER A 108 1.18 -14.43 -6.85
CA SER A 108 1.48 -13.20 -6.10
C SER A 108 0.21 -12.59 -5.50
N LEU A 109 -0.91 -12.68 -6.23
CA LEU A 109 -2.21 -12.22 -5.77
C LEU A 109 -2.72 -13.09 -4.61
N ALA A 110 -2.61 -14.42 -4.73
CA ALA A 110 -2.92 -15.35 -3.64
C ALA A 110 -2.03 -15.13 -2.41
N LEU A 111 -0.72 -14.93 -2.61
CA LEU A 111 0.22 -14.60 -1.53
C LEU A 111 -0.17 -13.30 -0.82
N THR A 112 -0.54 -12.26 -1.58
CA THR A 112 -0.97 -10.97 -1.04
C THR A 112 -2.19 -11.14 -0.14
N LYS A 113 -3.22 -11.84 -0.62
CA LYS A 113 -4.42 -12.15 0.17
C LYS A 113 -4.07 -12.88 1.47
N ASN A 114 -3.27 -13.94 1.37
CA ASN A 114 -2.95 -14.80 2.51
C ASN A 114 -2.06 -14.10 3.54
N ALA A 115 -1.07 -13.32 3.10
CA ALA A 115 -0.20 -12.55 3.97
C ALA A 115 -0.92 -11.40 4.69
N LEU A 116 -1.96 -10.82 4.07
CA LEU A 116 -2.79 -9.82 4.74
C LEU A 116 -3.76 -10.46 5.75
N ALA A 117 -4.39 -11.57 5.38
CA ALA A 117 -5.33 -12.26 6.25
C ALA A 117 -4.65 -12.95 7.46
N GLU A 118 -3.48 -13.56 7.24
CA GLU A 118 -2.75 -14.37 8.22
C GLU A 118 -1.24 -14.00 8.23
N PRO A 119 -0.88 -12.81 8.73
CA PRO A 119 0.50 -12.30 8.66
C PRO A 119 1.52 -13.08 9.49
N THR A 120 1.05 -13.92 10.44
CA THR A 120 1.92 -14.79 11.26
C THR A 120 2.34 -16.06 10.52
N VAL A 121 1.57 -16.48 9.51
CA VAL A 121 1.80 -17.72 8.75
C VAL A 121 2.47 -17.42 7.42
N TYR A 122 2.08 -16.32 6.77
CA TYR A 122 2.55 -15.96 5.43
C TYR A 122 3.33 -14.65 5.45
N SER A 123 4.47 -14.63 4.76
CA SER A 123 5.25 -13.43 4.52
C SER A 123 5.20 -13.04 3.05
N LEU A 124 5.01 -11.74 2.78
CA LEU A 124 5.16 -11.19 1.43
C LEU A 124 6.58 -11.43 0.90
N ASP A 125 6.68 -11.69 -0.41
CA ASP A 125 7.96 -11.76 -1.12
C ASP A 125 8.63 -10.39 -1.25
N GLU A 126 9.85 -10.33 -1.77
CA GLU A 126 10.55 -9.04 -1.92
C GLU A 126 9.83 -8.06 -2.84
N GLU A 127 9.14 -8.56 -3.88
CA GLU A 127 8.39 -7.74 -4.83
C GLU A 127 7.17 -7.09 -4.17
N ASN A 128 6.32 -7.86 -3.50
CA ASN A 128 5.13 -7.33 -2.84
C ASN A 128 5.46 -6.50 -1.60
N ARG A 129 6.61 -6.74 -0.93
CA ARG A 129 7.06 -5.90 0.20
C ARG A 129 7.43 -4.48 -0.20
N ARG A 130 7.82 -4.24 -1.46
CA ARG A 130 8.19 -2.91 -1.97
C ARG A 130 6.98 -1.99 -2.11
N ARG A 131 5.82 -2.55 -2.47
CA ARG A 131 4.60 -1.82 -2.78
C ARG A 131 4.08 -1.05 -1.56
N PHE A 132 3.70 0.21 -1.79
CA PHE A 132 2.99 1.01 -0.81
C PHE A 132 1.58 0.44 -0.53
N PRO A 133 1.12 0.45 0.73
CA PRO A 133 -0.24 -0.01 1.06
C PRO A 133 -1.28 0.82 0.33
N ALA A 134 -2.42 0.20 0.01
CA ALA A 134 -3.52 0.88 -0.68
C ALA A 134 -3.98 2.12 0.08
N SER A 135 -4.08 3.26 -0.61
CA SER A 135 -4.50 4.55 -0.05
C SER A 135 -5.33 5.32 -1.08
N PRO A 136 -6.36 6.08 -0.67
CA PRO A 136 -7.12 6.93 -1.60
C PRO A 136 -6.27 8.05 -2.20
N ALA A 137 -5.21 8.48 -1.50
CA ALA A 137 -4.30 9.52 -1.96
C ALA A 137 -2.84 9.23 -1.56
N TYR A 138 -1.89 9.67 -2.38
CA TYR A 138 -0.46 9.60 -2.11
C TYR A 138 0.21 10.95 -2.38
N ASP A 139 1.23 11.24 -1.59
CA ASP A 139 2.10 12.40 -1.82
C ASP A 139 3.44 11.94 -2.41
N VAL A 140 3.84 12.47 -3.56
CA VAL A 140 5.16 12.20 -4.16
C VAL A 140 6.07 13.38 -3.85
N LEU A 141 7.09 13.16 -3.02
CA LEU A 141 8.01 14.21 -2.56
C LEU A 141 9.36 14.09 -3.26
N ILE A 142 9.64 15.03 -4.16
CA ILE A 142 10.91 15.13 -4.86
C ILE A 142 11.86 16.01 -4.03
N THR A 143 12.97 15.43 -3.59
CA THR A 143 13.94 16.11 -2.72
C THR A 143 15.31 16.16 -3.38
N LEU A 144 15.86 17.36 -3.55
CA LEU A 144 17.26 17.54 -3.92
C LEU A 144 18.08 17.87 -2.68
N VAL A 145 19.07 17.03 -2.40
CA VAL A 145 19.97 17.16 -1.25
C VAL A 145 21.33 17.65 -1.74
N ASN A 146 21.69 18.85 -1.30
CA ASN A 146 23.02 19.43 -1.48
C ASN A 146 23.78 19.45 -0.15
N PRO A 147 24.70 18.48 0.07
CA PRO A 147 25.43 18.37 1.34
C PRO A 147 26.42 19.50 1.62
N ASP A 148 26.99 20.13 0.59
CA ASP A 148 28.03 21.16 0.73
C ASP A 148 27.73 22.34 -0.22
N PRO A 149 26.79 23.25 0.14
CA PRO A 149 26.41 24.36 -0.73
C PRO A 149 27.51 25.41 -0.92
N GLU A 150 28.56 25.40 -0.08
CA GLU A 150 29.70 26.32 -0.22
C GLU A 150 30.60 25.89 -1.38
N LYS A 151 30.81 24.58 -1.55
CA LYS A 151 31.66 24.03 -2.61
C LYS A 151 30.88 23.51 -3.82
N LEU A 152 29.57 23.35 -3.70
CA LEU A 152 28.74 22.69 -4.71
C LEU A 152 27.52 23.54 -5.09
N LYS A 153 27.48 23.96 -6.35
CA LYS A 153 26.33 24.64 -6.94
C LYS A 153 25.59 23.70 -7.87
N VAL A 154 24.35 23.35 -7.51
CA VAL A 154 23.48 22.49 -8.32
C VAL A 154 22.47 23.36 -9.05
N THR A 155 22.44 23.30 -10.37
CA THR A 155 21.45 24.01 -11.17
C THR A 155 20.38 23.02 -11.65
N TRP A 156 19.25 22.97 -10.95
CA TRP A 156 18.11 22.13 -11.32
C TRP A 156 16.78 22.86 -11.12
N ASN A 157 15.94 22.85 -12.16
CA ASN A 157 14.52 23.16 -12.06
C ASN A 157 13.68 21.94 -11.60
N LEU A 158 13.37 21.86 -10.31
CA LEU A 158 12.51 20.79 -9.75
C LEU A 158 11.07 20.84 -10.27
N LYS A 159 10.55 22.03 -10.62
CA LYS A 159 9.18 22.17 -11.11
C LYS A 159 8.98 21.45 -12.44
N ARG A 160 9.98 21.51 -13.32
CA ARG A 160 9.95 20.82 -14.62
C ARG A 160 9.88 19.30 -14.46
N ILE A 161 10.55 18.73 -13.45
CA ILE A 161 10.48 17.29 -13.15
C ILE A 161 9.05 16.88 -12.78
N ALA A 162 8.40 17.66 -11.91
CA ALA A 162 7.03 17.40 -11.52
C ALA A 162 6.10 17.40 -12.74
N GLU A 163 6.27 18.36 -13.65
CA GLU A 163 5.53 18.42 -14.92
C GLU A 163 5.79 17.20 -15.82
N TYR A 164 7.02 16.68 -15.85
CA TYR A 164 7.35 15.46 -16.61
C TYR A 164 6.76 14.19 -16.01
N MET A 165 6.56 14.12 -14.70
CA MET A 165 5.99 12.96 -14.03
C MET A 165 4.45 12.96 -14.06
N GLN A 166 3.84 14.13 -14.26
CA GLN A 166 2.38 14.30 -14.22
C GLN A 166 1.61 13.36 -15.16
N PRO A 167 2.01 13.15 -16.44
CA PRO A 167 1.26 12.28 -17.34
C PRO A 167 1.15 10.83 -16.85
N PHE A 168 2.21 10.31 -16.22
CA PHE A 168 2.20 8.98 -15.63
C PHE A 168 1.29 8.90 -14.39
N LEU A 169 1.27 9.95 -13.56
CA LEU A 169 0.39 10.02 -12.39
C LEU A 169 -1.08 10.20 -12.78
N ASP A 170 -1.35 10.94 -13.84
CA ASP A 170 -2.70 11.15 -14.37
C ASP A 170 -3.30 9.83 -14.90
N GLU A 171 -2.49 8.97 -15.53
CA GLU A 171 -2.91 7.63 -15.94
C GLU A 171 -3.36 6.77 -14.73
N LEU A 172 -2.69 6.91 -13.59
CA LEU A 172 -2.99 6.17 -12.37
C LEU A 172 -4.06 6.84 -11.49
N SER A 173 -4.64 7.95 -11.94
CA SER A 173 -5.66 8.71 -11.18
C SER A 173 -6.91 7.90 -10.84
N ILE A 174 -7.24 6.89 -11.66
CA ILE A 174 -8.32 5.94 -11.37
C ILE A 174 -8.07 5.23 -10.03
N LEU A 175 -6.81 4.88 -9.73
CA LEU A 175 -6.44 4.17 -8.51
C LEU A 175 -6.48 5.12 -7.30
N SER A 176 -5.70 6.20 -7.37
CA SER A 176 -5.46 7.09 -6.23
C SER A 176 -5.17 8.52 -6.71
N ASN A 177 -5.45 9.49 -5.84
CA ASN A 177 -5.09 10.87 -6.09
C ASN A 177 -3.62 11.11 -5.75
N PHE A 178 -2.86 11.74 -6.64
CA PHE A 178 -1.45 12.03 -6.43
C PHE A 178 -1.19 13.53 -6.26
N SER A 179 -0.41 13.90 -5.25
CA SER A 179 0.10 15.26 -5.07
C SER A 179 1.61 15.28 -5.19
N VAL A 180 2.15 15.98 -6.19
CA VAL A 180 3.60 16.13 -6.35
C VAL A 180 4.09 17.36 -5.60
N LYS A 181 5.03 17.15 -4.68
CA LYS A 181 5.67 18.18 -3.87
C LYS A 181 7.18 18.16 -4.16
N SER A 182 7.84 19.31 -4.03
CA SER A 182 9.28 19.40 -4.20
C SER A 182 9.93 20.20 -3.08
N GLN A 183 11.16 19.84 -2.72
CA GLN A 183 11.91 20.52 -1.68
C GLN A 183 13.42 20.45 -1.91
N TRP A 184 14.14 21.40 -1.30
CA TRP A 184 15.60 21.43 -1.24
C TRP A 184 16.06 21.19 0.19
N LEU A 185 17.07 20.34 0.36
CA LEU A 185 17.75 20.14 1.63
C LEU A 185 19.23 20.49 1.46
N TYR A 186 19.76 21.26 2.40
CA TYR A 186 21.16 21.66 2.43
C TYR A 186 21.85 21.13 3.67
N LEU A 187 23.19 21.03 3.63
CA LEU A 187 24.03 20.71 4.79
C LEU A 187 23.71 19.34 5.42
N LEU A 188 23.46 18.35 4.55
CA LEU A 188 23.15 16.98 4.94
C LEU A 188 24.19 16.01 4.35
N PRO A 189 25.39 15.90 4.95
CA PRO A 189 26.37 14.91 4.54
C PRO A 189 25.85 13.48 4.82
N LEU A 190 26.29 12.50 4.03
CA LEU A 190 25.98 11.11 4.32
C LEU A 190 26.68 10.70 5.62
N ASP A 191 25.95 10.11 6.56
CA ASP A 191 26.49 9.58 7.82
C ASP A 191 27.16 8.20 7.61
N VAL A 192 27.95 8.07 6.53
CA VAL A 192 28.69 6.85 6.19
C VAL A 192 30.07 7.19 5.65
N ASN A 193 31.03 6.34 5.97
CA ASN A 193 32.39 6.44 5.47
C ASN A 193 32.58 5.43 4.32
N PRO A 194 32.44 5.85 3.05
CA PRO A 194 32.57 4.92 1.93
C PRO A 194 34.02 4.44 1.79
N ARG A 195 34.21 3.19 1.37
CA ARG A 195 35.54 2.60 1.23
C ARG A 195 36.21 3.13 -0.03
N ARG A 196 37.38 3.75 0.10
CA ARG A 196 38.19 4.17 -1.06
C ARG A 196 38.76 2.96 -1.78
N VAL A 197 38.54 2.89 -3.08
CA VAL A 197 39.05 1.83 -3.97
C VAL A 197 39.86 2.50 -5.09
N PRO A 198 41.08 2.04 -5.39
CA PRO A 198 41.85 2.54 -6.53
C PRO A 198 41.21 2.08 -7.84
N ASP A 199 41.19 2.96 -8.84
CA ASP A 199 40.51 2.72 -10.12
C ASP A 199 41.28 3.35 -11.28
N SER A 200 41.00 2.86 -12.49
CA SER A 200 41.60 3.33 -13.75
C SER A 200 40.91 4.58 -14.34
N SER A 201 39.86 5.08 -13.68
CA SER A 201 39.12 6.28 -14.06
C SER A 201 39.96 7.57 -13.91
N PRO A 202 39.54 8.71 -14.49
CA PRO A 202 40.31 9.98 -14.44
C PRO A 202 40.65 10.42 -13.00
N SER A 203 39.76 10.14 -12.05
CA SER A 203 39.94 10.43 -10.62
C SER A 203 40.95 9.50 -9.91
N ARG A 204 41.44 8.43 -10.58
CA ARG A 204 42.34 7.36 -10.07
C ARG A 204 41.83 6.62 -8.81
N ARG A 205 40.63 6.96 -8.37
CA ARG A 205 39.96 6.44 -7.18
C ARG A 205 38.45 6.57 -7.37
N HIS A 206 37.72 5.66 -6.74
CA HIS A 206 36.30 5.81 -6.47
C HIS A 206 36.00 5.36 -5.05
N PHE A 207 34.78 5.66 -4.62
CA PHE A 207 34.26 5.33 -3.32
C PHE A 207 33.20 4.24 -3.46
N ALA A 208 33.36 3.16 -2.71
CA ALA A 208 32.47 2.01 -2.73
C ALA A 208 31.50 2.07 -1.55
N LEU A 209 30.21 2.10 -1.87
CA LEU A 209 29.11 2.01 -0.92
C LEU A 209 28.49 0.61 -1.00
N ARG A 210 28.49 -0.13 0.11
CA ARG A 210 27.89 -1.47 0.13
C ARG A 210 26.38 -1.39 0.23
N GLU A 211 25.69 -2.29 -0.48
CA GLU A 211 24.24 -2.43 -0.46
C GLU A 211 23.67 -2.59 0.97
N SER A 212 24.40 -3.29 1.85
CA SER A 212 24.00 -3.49 3.25
C SER A 212 23.90 -2.21 4.08
N VAL A 213 24.55 -1.13 3.64
CA VAL A 213 24.61 0.16 4.33
C VAL A 213 23.56 1.14 3.80
N LEU A 214 22.97 0.87 2.62
CA LEU A 214 21.99 1.77 1.98
C LEU A 214 20.77 2.10 2.86
N PRO A 215 20.18 1.15 3.62
CA PRO A 215 19.08 1.48 4.52
C PRO A 215 19.46 2.51 5.60
N GLN A 216 20.74 2.56 6.01
CA GLN A 216 21.22 3.52 7.01
C GLN A 216 21.26 4.95 6.46
N LEU A 217 21.29 5.13 5.14
CA LEU A 217 21.23 6.45 4.52
C LEU A 217 19.82 7.07 4.58
N VAL A 218 18.80 6.23 4.69
CA VAL A 218 17.40 6.68 4.73
C VAL A 218 17.11 7.39 6.05
N THR A 219 17.64 6.91 7.17
CA THR A 219 17.28 7.41 8.51
C THR A 219 17.64 8.90 8.73
N PRO A 220 18.84 9.40 8.37
CA PRO A 220 19.14 10.82 8.48
C PRO A 220 18.26 11.70 7.57
N LEU A 221 17.95 11.20 6.37
CA LEU A 221 17.07 11.88 5.43
C LEU A 221 15.66 11.99 6.01
N GLU A 222 15.08 10.88 6.46
CA GLU A 222 13.72 10.81 7.01
C GLU A 222 13.48 11.82 8.14
N LYS A 223 14.47 12.04 9.02
CA LYS A 223 14.39 13.05 10.10
C LYS A 223 14.29 14.50 9.60
N LYS A 224 14.70 14.77 8.36
CA LYS A 224 14.76 16.11 7.76
C LYS A 224 13.76 16.31 6.63
N LEU A 225 13.16 15.24 6.11
CA LEU A 225 12.13 15.31 5.09
C LEU A 225 10.82 15.84 5.70
N ALA A 226 10.12 16.72 4.98
CA ALA A 226 8.78 17.18 5.34
C ALA A 226 7.67 16.15 5.04
N SER A 227 7.98 14.85 5.06
CA SER A 227 7.05 13.77 4.71
C SER A 227 5.93 13.59 5.74
N GLN A 228 6.10 14.07 6.97
CA GLN A 228 5.13 13.94 8.08
C GLN A 228 4.05 15.03 8.11
N VAL A 229 4.07 15.97 7.15
CA VAL A 229 3.14 17.12 7.14
C VAL A 229 1.75 16.73 6.63
N SER A 230 1.61 15.55 6.01
CA SER A 230 0.39 15.05 5.39
C SER A 230 -0.11 13.79 6.07
N LEU A 231 -1.43 13.57 6.02
CA LEU A 231 -2.07 12.32 6.44
C LEU A 231 -1.93 11.23 5.37
N HIS A 232 -1.51 11.58 4.15
CA HIS A 232 -1.35 10.64 3.05
C HIS A 232 0.02 9.96 3.09
N PRO A 233 0.13 8.67 2.74
CA PRO A 233 1.42 8.02 2.58
C PRO A 233 2.29 8.75 1.55
N CYS A 234 3.53 9.02 1.93
CA CYS A 234 4.46 9.81 1.13
C CYS A 234 5.55 8.94 0.49
N ILE A 235 5.68 9.03 -0.84
CA ILE A 235 6.72 8.41 -1.65
C ILE A 235 7.87 9.40 -1.81
N ASN A 236 9.04 9.05 -1.25
CA ASN A 236 10.20 9.94 -1.26
C ASN A 236 11.11 9.65 -2.46
N LEU A 237 11.28 10.63 -3.33
CA LEU A 237 12.22 10.55 -4.46
C LEU A 237 13.37 11.51 -4.18
N VAL A 238 14.48 10.95 -3.69
CA VAL A 238 15.61 11.74 -3.24
C VAL A 238 16.71 11.69 -4.28
N LEU A 239 17.21 12.86 -4.63
CA LEU A 239 18.42 13.02 -5.39
C LEU A 239 19.48 13.58 -4.47
N TYR A 240 20.55 12.83 -4.29
CA TYR A 240 21.67 13.19 -3.46
C TYR A 240 22.87 13.57 -4.32
N THR A 241 23.35 14.81 -4.22
CA THR A 241 24.54 15.24 -4.95
C THR A 241 25.80 14.91 -4.18
N VAL A 242 26.70 14.13 -4.78
CA VAL A 242 27.90 13.64 -4.10
C VAL A 242 28.96 14.75 -4.07
N PRO A 243 29.51 15.12 -2.88
CA PRO A 243 30.62 16.05 -2.78
C PRO A 243 31.86 15.53 -3.52
N CYS A 244 32.66 16.43 -4.11
CA CYS A 244 33.91 16.09 -4.79
C CYS A 244 34.92 15.33 -3.91
N ASP A 245 34.91 15.54 -2.59
CA ASP A 245 35.76 14.82 -1.63
C ASP A 245 35.48 13.31 -1.59
N SER A 246 34.24 12.93 -1.88
CA SER A 246 33.71 11.56 -1.85
C SER A 246 33.25 11.04 -3.22
N ALA A 247 33.55 11.77 -4.29
CA ALA A 247 33.18 11.41 -5.65
C ALA A 247 34.31 10.68 -6.41
N PRO A 248 33.99 9.81 -7.38
CA PRO A 248 32.66 9.25 -7.65
C PRO A 248 32.30 8.15 -6.63
N LEU A 249 31.02 8.08 -6.26
CA LEU A 249 30.44 7.09 -5.35
C LEU A 249 29.69 6.03 -6.16
N HIS A 250 30.04 4.76 -5.94
CA HIS A 250 29.46 3.60 -6.64
C HIS A 250 28.86 2.60 -5.67
N ILE A 251 27.72 2.03 -6.05
CA ILE A 251 27.03 1.02 -5.24
C ILE A 251 27.58 -0.36 -5.57
N TYR A 252 27.92 -1.11 -4.53
CA TYR A 252 28.42 -2.48 -4.61
C TYR A 252 27.36 -3.43 -4.06
N THR A 253 26.98 -4.40 -4.89
CA THR A 253 26.07 -5.48 -4.50
C THR A 253 26.69 -6.33 -3.39
N ARG A 254 25.87 -7.11 -2.68
CA ARG A 254 26.36 -8.08 -1.68
C ARG A 254 27.41 -9.06 -2.23
N SER A 255 27.36 -9.34 -3.55
CA SER A 255 28.31 -10.20 -4.24
C SER A 255 29.69 -9.57 -4.46
N GLY A 256 29.87 -8.29 -4.11
CA GLY A 256 31.11 -7.54 -4.31
C GLY A 256 31.29 -6.98 -5.72
N HIS A 257 30.32 -7.19 -6.62
CA HIS A 257 30.31 -6.58 -7.94
C HIS A 257 29.68 -5.19 -7.88
N ARG A 258 30.21 -4.27 -8.71
CA ARG A 258 29.60 -2.97 -8.94
C ARG A 258 28.21 -3.15 -9.53
N SER A 259 27.22 -2.47 -8.97
CA SER A 259 25.88 -2.39 -9.54
C SER A 259 26.01 -1.68 -10.89
N ARG A 260 25.84 -2.42 -11.99
CA ARG A 260 25.81 -1.85 -13.33
C ARG A 260 24.34 -1.65 -13.68
N THR A 261 23.85 -0.43 -13.51
CA THR A 261 22.60 0.01 -14.11
C THR A 261 22.85 0.37 -15.57
N ASP A 262 21.88 0.10 -16.45
CA ASP A 262 21.97 0.46 -17.88
C ASP A 262 22.00 1.99 -18.08
N SER A 263 21.48 2.75 -17.12
CA SER A 263 21.71 4.18 -16.98
C SER A 263 23.00 4.42 -16.21
N ASN A 264 23.81 5.41 -16.64
CA ASN A 264 25.03 5.86 -15.95
C ASN A 264 24.77 6.50 -14.55
N VAL A 265 23.64 6.17 -13.92
CA VAL A 265 23.11 6.77 -12.70
C VAL A 265 23.08 5.71 -11.61
N GLU A 266 23.77 5.96 -10.50
CA GLU A 266 23.80 5.06 -9.35
C GLU A 266 22.56 5.33 -8.49
N ALA A 267 21.69 4.33 -8.32
CA ALA A 267 20.45 4.49 -7.58
C ALA A 267 20.07 3.24 -6.78
N PHE A 268 19.30 3.44 -5.71
CA PHE A 268 18.73 2.34 -4.93
C PHE A 268 17.31 2.65 -4.48
N LEU A 269 16.56 1.58 -4.20
CA LEU A 269 15.18 1.65 -3.75
C LEU A 269 15.08 1.18 -2.30
N SER A 270 14.32 1.90 -1.47
CA SER A 270 13.93 1.48 -0.12
C SER A 270 12.43 1.12 -0.11
N PRO A 271 12.06 -0.15 0.18
CA PRO A 271 10.68 -0.61 0.25
C PRO A 271 9.80 0.28 1.12
N ARG A 272 8.59 0.63 0.64
CA ARG A 272 7.60 1.47 1.36
C ARG A 272 8.11 2.84 1.84
N TRP A 273 9.24 3.31 1.31
CA TRP A 273 9.76 4.63 1.62
C TRP A 273 9.97 5.46 0.37
N GLY A 274 10.65 4.92 -0.65
CA GLY A 274 11.09 5.73 -1.76
C GLY A 274 12.33 5.23 -2.49
N GLY A 275 12.91 6.09 -3.31
CA GLY A 275 14.14 5.84 -4.04
C GLY A 275 15.16 6.95 -3.85
N VAL A 276 16.44 6.60 -3.88
CA VAL A 276 17.56 7.54 -3.82
C VAL A 276 18.41 7.40 -5.07
N VAL A 277 18.68 8.53 -5.71
CA VAL A 277 19.58 8.66 -6.86
C VAL A 277 20.82 9.43 -6.42
N LEU A 278 22.00 8.84 -6.63
CA LEU A 278 23.28 9.44 -6.33
C LEU A 278 23.82 10.12 -7.59
N LEU A 279 23.92 11.45 -7.54
CA LEU A 279 24.45 12.26 -8.62
C LEU A 279 25.94 12.51 -8.39
N ASN A 280 26.77 11.83 -9.16
CA ASN A 280 28.21 12.04 -9.16
C ASN A 280 28.58 13.26 -10.02
N PRO A 281 29.39 14.21 -9.52
CA PRO A 281 29.91 15.29 -10.35
C PRO A 281 30.82 14.74 -11.46
N PRO A 282 30.82 15.36 -12.66
CA PRO A 282 31.78 15.00 -13.68
C PRO A 282 33.19 15.41 -13.25
N ALA A 283 34.21 14.68 -13.71
CA ALA A 283 35.59 14.85 -13.25
C ALA A 283 36.11 16.30 -13.38
N HIS A 284 35.83 16.96 -14.51
CA HIS A 284 36.23 18.34 -14.75
C HIS A 284 35.63 19.34 -13.75
N SER A 285 34.38 19.13 -13.30
CA SER A 285 33.75 20.02 -12.31
C SER A 285 34.46 19.98 -10.96
N CYS A 286 35.07 18.85 -10.59
CA CYS A 286 35.82 18.72 -9.35
C CYS A 286 37.27 19.22 -9.46
N GLU A 287 37.85 19.22 -10.66
CA GLU A 287 39.17 19.82 -10.91
C GLU A 287 39.11 21.36 -10.81
N ASN A 288 38.04 21.95 -11.34
CA ASN A 288 37.82 23.41 -11.35
C ASN A 288 37.58 24.02 -9.95
N VAL A 289 37.31 23.20 -8.93
CA VAL A 289 37.19 23.67 -7.52
C VAL A 289 38.49 24.34 -7.06
N GLY A 290 39.64 23.93 -7.63
CA GLY A 290 40.93 24.56 -7.32
C GLY A 290 41.06 26.01 -7.82
N GLU A 291 40.30 26.42 -8.83
CA GLU A 291 40.42 27.75 -9.47
C GLU A 291 39.29 28.72 -9.05
N GLU A 292 38.03 28.25 -8.99
CA GLU A 292 36.86 29.10 -8.67
C GLU A 292 36.27 28.83 -7.27
N GLY A 293 36.72 27.78 -6.58
CA GLY A 293 36.22 27.37 -5.26
C GLY A 293 34.85 26.68 -5.24
N ILE A 294 34.13 26.63 -6.38
CA ILE A 294 32.76 26.09 -6.46
C ILE A 294 32.62 25.15 -7.68
N ALA A 295 32.26 23.88 -7.44
CA ALA A 295 31.88 22.94 -8.49
C ALA A 295 30.43 23.16 -8.90
N THR A 296 30.18 23.41 -10.20
CA THR A 296 28.83 23.44 -10.75
C THR A 296 28.43 22.08 -11.31
N ILE A 297 27.26 21.57 -10.92
CA ILE A 297 26.69 20.31 -11.42
C ILE A 297 25.37 20.59 -12.12
N VAL A 298 25.28 20.13 -13.37
CA VAL A 298 24.04 20.03 -14.14
C VAL A 298 23.66 18.55 -14.25
N PRO A 299 22.62 18.11 -13.55
CA PRO A 299 22.13 16.75 -13.66
C PRO A 299 21.55 16.43 -15.05
N GLU A 300 21.73 15.19 -15.50
CA GLU A 300 21.09 14.67 -16.70
C GLU A 300 19.60 14.39 -16.41
N GLU A 301 18.73 15.34 -16.79
CA GLU A 301 17.29 15.32 -16.45
C GLU A 301 16.62 14.01 -16.90
N THR A 302 16.89 13.53 -18.12
CA THR A 302 16.30 12.32 -18.70
C THR A 302 16.66 11.06 -17.92
N ALA A 303 17.92 10.90 -17.52
CA ALA A 303 18.39 9.72 -16.82
C ALA A 303 17.83 9.65 -15.39
N VAL A 304 17.76 10.80 -14.69
CA VAL A 304 17.19 10.83 -13.34
C VAL A 304 15.67 10.66 -13.37
N ILE A 305 14.96 11.31 -14.28
CA ILE A 305 13.51 11.14 -14.44
C ILE A 305 13.19 9.68 -14.78
N GLY A 306 13.91 9.07 -15.72
CA GLY A 306 13.72 7.65 -16.07
C GLY A 306 13.93 6.73 -14.86
N THR A 307 14.93 7.01 -14.04
CA THR A 307 15.20 6.25 -12.81
C THR A 307 14.09 6.44 -11.77
N PHE A 308 13.64 7.67 -11.54
CA PHE A 308 12.53 7.95 -10.62
C PHE A 308 11.21 7.32 -11.07
N LEU A 309 10.91 7.31 -12.37
CA LEU A 309 9.73 6.65 -12.91
C LEU A 309 9.81 5.12 -12.73
N ALA A 310 10.97 4.52 -13.00
CA ALA A 310 11.17 3.09 -12.76
C ALA A 310 10.97 2.73 -11.27
N GLN A 311 11.54 3.52 -10.37
CA GLN A 311 11.35 3.36 -8.92
C GLN A 311 9.88 3.56 -8.52
N LEU A 312 9.20 4.58 -9.06
CA LEU A 312 7.81 4.87 -8.75
C LEU A 312 6.88 3.75 -9.23
N ARG A 313 7.11 3.19 -10.42
CA ARG A 313 6.38 2.02 -10.93
C ARG A 313 6.46 0.84 -9.96
N LEU A 314 7.66 0.52 -9.48
CA LEU A 314 7.88 -0.54 -8.49
C LEU A 314 7.15 -0.25 -7.15
N LEU A 315 7.23 0.99 -6.65
CA LEU A 315 6.61 1.39 -5.38
C LEU A 315 5.07 1.41 -5.44
N LEU A 316 4.50 1.73 -6.61
CA LEU A 316 3.06 1.70 -6.83
C LEU A 316 2.52 0.29 -7.10
N GLY A 317 3.41 -0.68 -7.34
CA GLY A 317 3.07 -2.09 -7.44
C GLY A 317 3.10 -2.67 -8.85
N ILE A 318 3.72 -1.99 -9.80
CA ILE A 318 3.98 -2.51 -11.15
C ILE A 318 5.31 -3.26 -11.10
N PRO A 319 5.31 -4.61 -11.10
CA PRO A 319 6.53 -5.39 -10.97
C PRO A 319 7.36 -5.36 -12.26
N GLU A 320 8.67 -5.56 -12.12
CA GLU A 320 9.53 -5.90 -13.26
C GLU A 320 9.21 -7.33 -13.73
N THR A 321 9.01 -7.51 -15.04
CA THR A 321 8.72 -8.82 -15.61
C THR A 321 9.98 -9.69 -15.59
N LYS A 322 9.90 -10.83 -14.89
CA LYS A 322 10.99 -11.83 -14.90
C LYS A 322 11.14 -12.40 -16.31
N PRO A 323 12.36 -12.44 -16.88
CA PRO A 323 12.56 -12.90 -18.25
C PRO A 323 12.14 -14.35 -18.40
N ILE A 324 11.29 -14.63 -19.39
CA ILE A 324 10.87 -15.98 -19.77
C ILE A 324 11.49 -16.28 -21.14
N SER A 325 12.20 -17.40 -21.27
CA SER A 325 12.88 -17.78 -22.52
C SER A 325 11.92 -17.77 -23.72
N GLY A 326 12.25 -17.05 -24.79
CA GLY A 326 11.42 -16.94 -26.00
C GLY A 326 10.14 -16.13 -25.82
N VAL A 327 10.05 -15.29 -24.79
CA VAL A 327 8.95 -14.35 -24.57
C VAL A 327 9.52 -12.95 -24.48
N THR A 328 8.94 -12.04 -25.26
CA THR A 328 9.32 -10.62 -25.27
C THR A 328 8.08 -9.77 -25.02
N ALA A 329 8.28 -8.59 -24.43
CA ALA A 329 7.24 -7.57 -24.33
C ALA A 329 7.61 -6.42 -25.27
N VAL A 330 6.62 -5.80 -25.89
CA VAL A 330 6.83 -4.58 -26.69
C VAL A 330 7.51 -3.53 -25.81
N PRO A 331 8.60 -2.90 -26.29
CA PRO A 331 9.29 -1.85 -25.54
C PRO A 331 8.32 -0.75 -25.13
N LEU A 332 8.44 -0.26 -23.90
CA LEU A 332 7.58 0.83 -23.42
C LEU A 332 7.91 2.10 -24.23
N VAL A 333 6.92 2.64 -24.94
CA VAL A 333 7.09 3.89 -25.71
C VAL A 333 6.55 5.04 -24.87
N GLY A 334 7.46 5.81 -24.28
CA GLY A 334 7.11 6.97 -23.46
C GLY A 334 6.77 6.63 -22.01
N LEU A 335 5.88 7.42 -21.42
CA LEU A 335 5.53 7.38 -19.98
C LEU A 335 4.28 6.55 -19.68
N LYS A 336 3.57 6.10 -20.72
CA LYS A 336 2.32 5.34 -20.58
C LYS A 336 2.62 3.92 -20.10
N SER A 337 1.88 3.46 -19.10
CA SER A 337 1.88 2.08 -18.66
C SER A 337 1.18 1.19 -19.68
N ARG A 338 1.44 -0.13 -19.61
CA ARG A 338 0.71 -1.08 -20.44
C ARG A 338 -0.66 -1.30 -19.84
N ASP A 339 -1.69 -1.46 -20.67
CA ASP A 339 -3.07 -1.55 -20.18
C ASP A 339 -3.26 -2.77 -19.27
N TRP A 340 -2.57 -3.89 -19.56
CA TRP A 340 -2.59 -5.09 -18.71
C TRP A 340 -1.84 -4.91 -17.37
N GLU A 341 -0.89 -3.98 -17.27
CA GLU A 341 -0.23 -3.61 -16.01
C GLU A 341 -1.23 -2.89 -15.10
N ILE A 342 -2.08 -2.02 -15.68
CA ILE A 342 -3.16 -1.35 -14.96
C ILE A 342 -4.20 -2.36 -14.48
N ASP A 343 -4.61 -3.30 -15.34
CA ASP A 343 -5.54 -4.38 -14.96
C ASP A 343 -4.97 -5.24 -13.81
N SER A 344 -3.67 -5.51 -13.82
CA SER A 344 -2.97 -6.20 -12.73
C SER A 344 -3.02 -5.38 -11.43
N LEU A 345 -2.74 -4.08 -11.50
CA LEU A 345 -2.85 -3.18 -10.34
C LEU A 345 -4.26 -3.14 -9.78
N LEU A 346 -5.30 -3.06 -10.61
CA LEU A 346 -6.70 -3.09 -10.19
C LEU A 346 -7.00 -4.36 -9.39
N ARG A 347 -6.55 -5.53 -9.86
CA ARG A 347 -6.69 -6.80 -9.13
C ARG A 347 -6.01 -6.75 -7.76
N PHE A 348 -4.73 -6.33 -7.71
CA PHE A 348 -4.00 -6.25 -6.45
C PHE A 348 -4.65 -5.28 -5.47
N ARG A 349 -5.00 -4.08 -5.91
CA ARG A 349 -5.61 -3.06 -5.04
C ARG A 349 -6.98 -3.49 -4.53
N THR A 350 -7.80 -4.11 -5.38
CA THR A 350 -9.09 -4.66 -4.96
C THR A 350 -8.89 -5.71 -3.86
N VAL A 351 -7.98 -6.66 -4.03
CA VAL A 351 -7.71 -7.69 -3.02
C VAL A 351 -7.17 -7.10 -1.72
N GLU A 352 -6.26 -6.13 -1.79
CA GLU A 352 -5.75 -5.41 -0.61
C GLU A 352 -6.85 -4.66 0.14
N GLN A 353 -7.71 -3.94 -0.59
CA GLN A 353 -8.80 -3.14 -0.03
C GLN A 353 -9.90 -4.02 0.58
N LEU A 354 -10.33 -5.08 -0.12
CA LEU A 354 -11.32 -6.03 0.40
C LEU A 354 -10.80 -6.78 1.62
N THR A 355 -9.53 -7.19 1.61
CA THR A 355 -8.94 -7.89 2.77
C THR A 355 -8.85 -6.94 3.97
N SER A 356 -8.40 -5.70 3.75
CA SER A 356 -8.35 -4.68 4.81
C SER A 356 -9.76 -4.36 5.35
N ALA A 357 -10.74 -4.12 4.47
CA ALA A 357 -12.13 -3.85 4.88
C ALA A 357 -12.71 -5.01 5.71
N LYS A 358 -12.48 -6.25 5.27
CA LYS A 358 -12.89 -7.45 6.01
C LYS A 358 -12.25 -7.51 7.40
N LEU A 359 -10.94 -7.28 7.51
CA LEU A 359 -10.23 -7.28 8.80
C LEU A 359 -10.72 -6.17 9.72
N THR A 360 -10.99 -4.98 9.19
CA THR A 360 -11.57 -3.86 9.95
C THR A 360 -12.96 -4.20 10.47
N LEU A 361 -13.83 -4.77 9.64
CA LEU A 361 -15.17 -5.22 10.06
C LEU A 361 -15.11 -6.37 11.08
N GLN A 362 -14.16 -7.29 10.93
CA GLN A 362 -13.92 -8.36 11.92
C GLN A 362 -13.45 -7.80 13.25
N SER A 363 -12.52 -6.84 13.23
CA SER A 363 -12.03 -6.14 14.43
C SER A 363 -13.17 -5.38 15.11
N LEU A 364 -14.01 -4.70 14.34
CA LEU A 364 -15.21 -4.03 14.85
C LEU A 364 -16.18 -5.02 15.51
N ALA A 365 -16.46 -6.15 14.87
CA ALA A 365 -17.32 -7.18 15.43
C ALA A 365 -16.76 -7.77 16.73
N GLN A 366 -15.44 -7.93 16.83
CA GLN A 366 -14.77 -8.37 18.06
C GLN A 366 -14.89 -7.32 19.17
N LEU A 367 -14.64 -6.03 18.88
CA LEU A 367 -14.78 -4.95 19.85
C LEU A 367 -16.20 -4.87 20.43
N LEU A 368 -17.21 -4.98 19.56
CA LEU A 368 -18.62 -4.98 19.97
C LEU A 368 -18.99 -6.19 20.84
N LYS A 369 -18.29 -7.32 20.69
CA LYS A 369 -18.49 -8.52 21.51
C LYS A 369 -17.80 -8.40 22.87
N GLU A 370 -16.62 -7.79 22.93
CA GLU A 370 -15.84 -7.64 24.17
C GLU A 370 -16.38 -6.52 25.07
N ILE A 371 -16.95 -5.46 24.48
CA ILE A 371 -17.43 -4.29 25.21
C ILE A 371 -18.96 -4.18 25.05
N SER A 372 -19.71 -4.74 26.00
CA SER A 372 -21.17 -4.84 25.94
C SER A 372 -21.93 -3.50 25.96
N ASN A 373 -21.26 -2.40 26.36
CA ASN A 373 -21.89 -1.10 26.56
C ASN A 373 -21.64 -0.10 25.41
N ILE A 374 -21.13 -0.55 24.26
CA ILE A 374 -21.00 0.31 23.07
C ILE A 374 -22.39 0.57 22.49
N VAL A 375 -22.75 1.84 22.34
CA VAL A 375 -23.97 2.24 21.61
C VAL A 375 -23.62 2.45 20.15
N ILE A 376 -24.24 1.65 19.28
CA ILE A 376 -24.13 1.80 17.83
C ILE A 376 -25.21 2.80 17.39
N THR A 377 -24.79 3.94 16.86
CA THR A 377 -25.72 4.91 16.26
C THR A 377 -26.24 4.39 14.91
N ASP A 378 -27.40 4.86 14.46
CA ASP A 378 -27.95 4.49 13.14
C ASP A 378 -26.98 4.81 11.99
N VAL A 379 -26.19 5.88 12.14
CA VAL A 379 -25.16 6.27 11.17
C VAL A 379 -24.08 5.20 11.06
N VAL A 380 -23.52 4.77 12.20
CA VAL A 380 -22.49 3.73 12.23
C VAL A 380 -23.06 2.38 11.78
N GLY A 381 -24.26 2.01 12.24
CA GLY A 381 -24.95 0.80 11.82
C GLY A 381 -25.17 0.75 10.30
N ASN A 382 -25.59 1.87 9.69
CA ASN A 382 -25.76 1.96 8.25
C ASN A 382 -24.41 1.84 7.52
N ARG A 383 -23.34 2.50 8.00
CA ARG A 383 -22.00 2.36 7.41
C ARG A 383 -21.51 0.92 7.42
N ILE A 384 -21.69 0.20 8.53
CA ILE A 384 -21.32 -1.23 8.64
C ILE A 384 -22.07 -2.06 7.60
N LYS A 385 -23.40 -1.86 7.50
CA LYS A 385 -24.24 -2.57 6.54
C LYS A 385 -23.81 -2.29 5.10
N THR A 386 -23.63 -1.01 4.74
CA THR A 386 -23.18 -0.59 3.41
C THR A 386 -21.80 -1.16 3.09
N ALA A 387 -20.85 -1.11 4.03
CA ALA A 387 -19.52 -1.69 3.83
C ALA A 387 -19.60 -3.20 3.54
N LEU A 388 -20.45 -3.94 4.25
CA LEU A 388 -20.63 -5.38 4.02
C LEU A 388 -21.23 -5.69 2.64
N GLU A 389 -22.24 -4.92 2.24
CA GLU A 389 -22.87 -5.04 0.91
C GLU A 389 -21.86 -4.74 -0.21
N LEU A 390 -21.08 -3.67 -0.08
CA LEU A 390 -20.04 -3.28 -1.03
C LEU A 390 -18.91 -4.32 -1.12
N VAL A 391 -18.46 -4.89 0.01
CA VAL A 391 -17.47 -5.99 0.02
C VAL A 391 -17.98 -7.19 -0.77
N HIS A 392 -19.25 -7.56 -0.57
CA HIS A 392 -19.83 -8.71 -1.26
C HIS A 392 -20.00 -8.44 -2.76
N GLU A 393 -20.57 -7.30 -3.15
CA GLU A 393 -20.75 -6.95 -4.57
C GLU A 393 -19.39 -6.84 -5.28
N SER A 394 -18.40 -6.18 -4.65
CA SER A 394 -17.05 -6.07 -5.21
C SER A 394 -16.41 -7.44 -5.45
N ALA A 395 -16.49 -8.36 -4.47
CA ALA A 395 -15.94 -9.70 -4.62
C ALA A 395 -16.60 -10.49 -5.77
N GLU A 396 -17.92 -10.37 -5.94
CA GLU A 396 -18.64 -11.01 -7.06
C GLU A 396 -18.22 -10.40 -8.41
N ARG A 397 -18.06 -9.07 -8.48
CA ARG A 397 -17.57 -8.38 -9.70
C ARG A 397 -16.14 -8.78 -10.04
N LEU A 398 -15.25 -8.86 -9.04
CA LEU A 398 -13.89 -9.34 -9.21
C LEU A 398 -13.87 -10.77 -9.77
N ARG A 399 -14.74 -11.64 -9.22
CA ARG A 399 -14.85 -13.03 -9.66
C ARG A 399 -15.19 -13.13 -11.14
N HIS A 400 -16.11 -12.29 -11.62
CA HIS A 400 -16.55 -12.26 -13.02
C HIS A 400 -15.64 -11.44 -13.97
N GLY A 401 -14.56 -10.84 -13.46
CA GLY A 401 -13.60 -10.10 -14.29
C GLY A 401 -13.93 -8.63 -14.54
N ASP A 402 -14.99 -8.08 -13.92
CA ASP A 402 -15.34 -6.66 -14.00
C ASP A 402 -14.44 -5.84 -13.06
N LEU A 403 -13.21 -5.59 -13.50
CA LEU A 403 -12.14 -5.06 -12.65
C LEU A 403 -12.38 -3.63 -12.19
N GLU A 404 -12.86 -2.75 -13.08
CA GLU A 404 -13.05 -1.34 -12.76
C GLU A 404 -14.17 -1.15 -11.73
N ARG A 405 -15.33 -1.78 -11.96
CA ARG A 405 -16.45 -1.71 -11.02
C ARG A 405 -16.09 -2.37 -9.70
N SER A 406 -15.44 -3.54 -9.76
CA SER A 406 -14.93 -4.23 -8.57
C SER A 406 -14.03 -3.32 -7.74
N PHE A 407 -13.06 -2.67 -8.38
CA PHE A 407 -12.12 -1.78 -7.73
C PHE A 407 -12.83 -0.60 -7.06
N ASN A 408 -13.73 0.08 -7.78
CA ASN A 408 -14.48 1.22 -7.23
C ASN A 408 -15.31 0.83 -5.99
N LEU A 409 -16.01 -0.30 -6.05
CA LEU A 409 -16.76 -0.85 -4.92
C LEU A 409 -15.84 -1.23 -3.76
N SER A 410 -14.67 -1.82 -4.02
CA SER A 410 -13.71 -2.17 -2.96
C SER A 410 -13.11 -0.95 -2.28
N LYS A 411 -12.87 0.13 -3.04
CA LYS A 411 -12.38 1.41 -2.53
C LYS A 411 -13.42 2.06 -1.61
N GLU A 412 -14.68 2.07 -2.03
CA GLU A 412 -15.78 2.59 -1.21
C GLU A 412 -16.00 1.74 0.04
N ALA A 413 -15.95 0.40 -0.09
CA ALA A 413 -16.04 -0.52 1.03
C ALA A 413 -14.94 -0.27 2.08
N PHE A 414 -13.70 -0.13 1.62
CA PHE A 414 -12.54 0.15 2.47
C PHE A 414 -12.71 1.46 3.25
N VAL A 415 -13.03 2.56 2.57
CA VAL A 415 -13.23 3.87 3.22
C VAL A 415 -14.42 3.84 4.18
N THR A 416 -15.51 3.17 3.80
CA THR A 416 -16.73 3.09 4.63
C THR A 416 -16.49 2.24 5.89
N ALA A 417 -15.76 1.12 5.77
CA ALA A 417 -15.39 0.27 6.90
C ALA A 417 -14.46 1.00 7.88
N GLU A 418 -13.43 1.69 7.37
CA GLU A 418 -12.54 2.49 8.22
C GLU A 418 -13.30 3.62 8.92
N ALA A 419 -14.16 4.34 8.19
CA ALA A 419 -14.96 5.42 8.76
C ALA A 419 -15.94 4.94 9.84
N ALA A 420 -16.49 3.72 9.71
CA ALA A 420 -17.32 3.11 10.74
C ALA A 420 -16.50 2.75 11.98
N PHE A 421 -15.30 2.16 11.81
CA PHE A 421 -14.43 1.76 12.90
C PHE A 421 -13.84 2.96 13.67
N SER A 422 -13.51 4.04 12.96
CA SER A 422 -12.93 5.26 13.55
C SER A 422 -13.98 6.26 14.04
N ASP A 423 -15.27 5.91 14.06
CA ASP A 423 -16.32 6.82 14.49
C ASP A 423 -16.21 7.12 16.01
N PRO A 424 -16.14 8.40 16.43
CA PRO A 424 -15.93 8.77 17.82
C PRO A 424 -17.05 8.30 18.76
N THR A 425 -18.26 8.05 18.23
CA THR A 425 -19.41 7.62 19.04
C THR A 425 -19.23 6.22 19.62
N LEU A 426 -18.42 5.35 18.98
CA LEU A 426 -18.16 4.00 19.46
C LEU A 426 -17.45 3.97 20.82
N LEU A 427 -16.66 5.01 21.15
CA LEU A 427 -15.90 5.10 22.40
C LEU A 427 -16.50 6.10 23.39
N ALA A 428 -17.50 6.89 22.99
CA ALA A 428 -18.01 8.00 23.79
C ALA A 428 -18.63 7.57 25.13
N LEU A 429 -19.24 6.39 25.20
CA LEU A 429 -19.90 5.90 26.43
C LEU A 429 -19.01 5.01 27.31
N LEU A 430 -17.78 4.69 26.86
CA LEU A 430 -16.76 4.12 27.76
C LEU A 430 -16.40 5.09 28.89
N TYR A 431 -16.62 6.39 28.68
CA TYR A 431 -16.32 7.44 29.66
C TYR A 431 -17.36 7.59 30.79
N PHE A 432 -18.44 6.80 30.79
CA PHE A 432 -19.37 6.72 31.92
C PHE A 432 -19.53 5.25 32.40
N PRO A 433 -18.48 4.66 33.02
CA PRO A 433 -18.57 3.34 33.63
C PRO A 433 -19.73 3.26 34.62
N GLU A 434 -20.37 2.10 34.74
CA GLU A 434 -21.45 1.90 35.72
C GLU A 434 -21.01 2.23 37.15
N ASP A 435 -19.74 2.01 37.49
CA ASP A 435 -19.18 2.38 38.78
C ASP A 435 -19.29 3.88 39.08
N GLN A 436 -19.10 4.74 38.07
CA GLN A 436 -19.26 6.19 38.23
C GLN A 436 -20.73 6.57 38.37
N LYS A 437 -21.63 5.84 37.68
CA LYS A 437 -23.07 5.98 37.84
C LYS A 437 -23.49 5.65 39.28
N TYR A 438 -23.01 4.54 39.85
CA TYR A 438 -23.27 4.18 41.24
C TYR A 438 -22.64 5.17 42.22
N ALA A 439 -21.42 5.65 41.98
CA ALA A 439 -20.76 6.64 42.83
C ALA A 439 -21.52 7.98 42.91
N VAL A 440 -22.18 8.40 41.83
CA VAL A 440 -23.01 9.61 41.81
C VAL A 440 -24.39 9.37 42.44
N TYR A 441 -25.04 8.25 42.11
CA TYR A 441 -26.42 8.01 42.51
C TYR A 441 -26.60 7.42 43.91
N ILE A 442 -25.64 6.64 44.43
CA ILE A 442 -25.74 6.06 45.77
C ILE A 442 -25.82 7.15 46.85
N PRO A 443 -24.93 8.16 46.92
CA PRO A 443 -25.03 9.22 47.93
C PRO A 443 -26.30 10.07 47.82
N LEU A 444 -26.85 10.23 46.61
CA LEU A 444 -28.06 11.01 46.38
C LEU A 444 -29.33 10.25 46.79
N PHE A 445 -29.46 8.98 46.40
CA PHE A 445 -30.68 8.21 46.58
C PHE A 445 -30.69 7.37 47.86
N LEU A 446 -29.55 6.92 48.37
CA LEU A 446 -29.50 6.07 49.57
C LEU A 446 -30.11 6.78 50.81
N PRO A 447 -29.81 8.07 51.11
CA PRO A 447 -30.42 8.76 52.23
C PRO A 447 -31.94 8.95 52.08
N ALA A 448 -32.44 9.08 50.85
CA ALA A 448 -33.88 9.19 50.58
C ALA A 448 -34.60 7.82 50.63
N MET A 449 -33.92 6.76 50.19
CA MET A 449 -34.47 5.40 50.16
C MET A 449 -34.63 4.79 51.57
N ILE A 450 -33.73 5.11 52.50
CA ILE A 450 -33.77 4.56 53.87
C ILE A 450 -35.08 4.91 54.61
N PRO A 451 -35.49 6.20 54.71
CA PRO A 451 -36.76 6.57 55.35
C PRO A 451 -38.00 5.97 54.67
N VAL A 452 -38.00 5.90 53.33
CA VAL A 452 -39.10 5.34 52.56
C VAL A 452 -39.28 3.85 52.87
N LEU A 453 -38.18 3.08 52.89
CA LEU A 453 -38.22 1.65 53.23
C LEU A 453 -38.64 1.41 54.69
N LEU A 454 -38.16 2.24 55.63
CA LEU A 454 -38.57 2.17 57.03
C LEU A 454 -40.06 2.51 57.21
N SER A 455 -40.55 3.53 56.50
CA SER A 455 -41.97 3.90 56.49
C SER A 455 -42.84 2.79 55.92
N LEU A 456 -42.45 2.19 54.78
CA LEU A 456 -43.15 1.03 54.20
C LEU A 456 -43.21 -0.16 55.17
N LYS A 457 -42.11 -0.45 55.87
CA LYS A 457 -42.05 -1.53 56.88
C LYS A 457 -43.01 -1.26 58.04
N ASN A 458 -43.12 -0.01 58.49
CA ASN A 458 -44.05 0.38 59.55
C ASN A 458 -45.50 0.31 59.10
N ILE A 459 -45.81 0.78 57.89
CA ILE A 459 -47.14 0.64 57.27
C ILE A 459 -47.52 -0.83 57.14
N ARG A 460 -46.60 -1.69 56.67
CA ARG A 460 -46.85 -3.13 56.58
C ARG A 460 -47.12 -3.76 57.95
N ARG A 461 -46.39 -3.40 59.00
CA ARG A 461 -46.66 -3.85 60.39
C ARG A 461 -48.00 -3.33 60.92
N TYR A 462 -48.41 -2.14 60.51
CA TYR A 462 -49.69 -1.55 60.92
C TYR A 462 -50.88 -2.23 60.25
N TYR A 463 -50.79 -2.55 58.96
CA TYR A 463 -51.84 -3.27 58.22
C TYR A 463 -51.83 -4.79 58.45
N PHE A 464 -50.71 -5.37 58.88
CA PHE A 464 -50.58 -6.78 59.27
C PHE A 464 -50.05 -6.91 60.71
N PRO A 465 -50.85 -6.60 61.75
CA PRO A 465 -50.43 -6.78 63.12
C PRO A 465 -50.34 -8.27 63.48
N GLU A 466 -49.13 -8.77 63.73
CA GLU A 466 -48.90 -10.10 64.29
C GLU A 466 -49.51 -10.19 65.72
N LYS A 467 -50.39 -11.17 65.92
CA LYS A 467 -51.03 -11.44 67.22
C LYS A 467 -50.03 -12.03 68.22
N GLY A 468 -49.70 -11.24 69.24
CA GLY A 468 -49.67 -11.66 70.65
C GLY A 468 -48.38 -12.22 71.24
N SER A 469 -47.84 -11.50 72.24
CA SER A 469 -47.41 -12.07 73.52
C SER A 469 -47.09 -10.97 74.54
N SER A 470 -47.83 -10.99 75.65
CA SER A 470 -47.72 -10.14 76.82
C SER A 470 -46.77 -10.76 77.85
N ALA A 471 -45.80 -10.01 78.40
CA ALA A 471 -45.34 -10.20 79.79
C ALA A 471 -44.39 -9.09 80.29
N LYS A 472 -44.86 -8.41 81.34
CA LYS A 472 -44.14 -7.77 82.46
C LYS A 472 -43.22 -6.57 82.22
N ARG A 473 -43.71 -5.43 82.73
CA ARG A 473 -42.97 -4.22 83.12
C ARG A 473 -43.22 -4.00 84.62
N LYS A 474 -42.16 -3.76 85.41
CA LYS A 474 -42.03 -3.09 86.73
C LYS A 474 -40.82 -3.70 87.47
N MET A 475 -39.93 -3.01 88.19
CA MET A 475 -39.72 -1.60 88.57
C MET A 475 -38.55 -1.58 89.58
N SER A 476 -37.64 -0.59 89.55
CA SER A 476 -36.96 0.01 90.73
C SER A 476 -35.87 0.99 90.23
N HIS A 477 -36.14 2.30 90.31
CA HIS A 477 -35.63 3.25 91.34
C HIS A 477 -34.23 3.80 90.97
N ALA A 478 -34.15 5.09 90.60
CA ALA A 478 -33.96 6.27 91.46
C ALA A 478 -32.45 6.43 91.80
N GLU A 479 -31.72 7.47 91.41
CA GLU A 479 -31.85 8.93 91.57
C GLU A 479 -30.60 9.38 92.33
N SER A 480 -30.05 10.56 91.99
CA SER A 480 -28.94 11.28 92.64
C SER A 480 -27.53 10.68 92.41
N GLU A 481 -26.42 11.40 92.27
CA GLU A 481 -26.09 12.83 92.16
C GLU A 481 -24.55 12.88 92.00
N ASN A 482 -24.05 14.04 91.58
CA ASN A 482 -22.71 14.60 91.85
C ASN A 482 -21.51 14.23 90.95
N ASP A 483 -21.11 15.28 90.23
CA ASP A 483 -19.85 16.00 90.34
C ASP A 483 -18.54 15.50 89.69
N GLU A 484 -17.98 16.48 88.97
CA GLU A 484 -16.59 16.90 88.88
C GLU A 484 -15.56 16.08 88.09
N ASP A 485 -14.99 16.82 87.13
CA ASP A 485 -13.58 16.90 86.76
C ASP A 485 -12.80 15.59 86.52
N SER A 486 -12.37 15.40 85.27
CA SER A 486 -11.01 15.77 84.89
C SER A 486 -10.68 15.34 83.46
N GLU A 487 -9.82 16.15 82.88
CA GLU A 487 -9.37 16.28 81.50
C GLU A 487 -8.35 15.18 81.08
N PRO A 488 -7.62 15.27 79.93
CA PRO A 488 -7.56 14.21 78.92
C PRO A 488 -6.14 13.61 78.72
N LYS A 489 -5.96 12.75 77.70
CA LYS A 489 -4.74 12.56 76.86
C LYS A 489 -5.02 11.45 75.84
N ILE A 490 -5.10 11.71 74.54
CA ILE A 490 -4.03 12.00 73.56
C ILE A 490 -3.03 10.84 73.40
N GLY A 491 -3.01 10.33 72.17
CA GLY A 491 -1.91 9.68 71.48
C GLY A 491 -2.18 9.80 69.99
#